data_AF-A0A8H5Y905-F1
#
_entry.id   AF-A0A8H5Y905-F1
#
_cell.length_a   1.000
_cell.length_b   1.000
_cell.length_c   1.000
_cell.angle_alpha   90.00
_cell.angle_beta   90.00
_cell.angle_gamma   90.00
#
_symmetry.space_group_name_H-M   'P 1'
#
loop_
_entity.id
_entity.type
_entity.pdbx_description
1 polymer ?
#
loop_
_entity_poly.entity_id
_entity_poly.type
_entity_poly.pdbx_seq_one_letter_code
_entity_poly.pdbx_strand_id
1 'polypeptide(L)'
;MHFQPVEQMIDEAFTARPQDESQADTAATNDALDDVFGSGPSSPTNFRHDDESSTSHPSDIHRLQTEHTTAGYREGITVSKESSLQAGFDEGFSLGASVGMRAGQILGLLEGINEAVRGLNEADFSKTTELLKQAREELSTQGLFTPEYWSEDGNWKYEVTPASGAEEVVFSDVADAHPLVRKWTKIADEQVATWKIDRGILDDETGVRLERDEPLGSGAALTAKKPLDW
;
A
#
# COMPACT_ATOMS: atom_id res chain seq x y z
N MET A 1 -35.47 32.93 30.45
CA MET A 1 -35.37 31.48 30.68
C MET A 1 -36.59 30.80 30.08
N HIS A 2 -36.44 30.14 28.94
CA HIS A 2 -37.27 28.99 28.53
C HIS A 2 -36.61 28.35 27.30
N PHE A 3 -35.94 27.22 27.55
CA PHE A 3 -35.60 26.22 26.55
C PHE A 3 -36.70 25.19 26.54
N GLN A 4 -37.08 24.69 25.36
CA GLN A 4 -37.57 23.32 25.18
C GLN A 4 -37.22 22.78 23.77
N PRO A 5 -37.13 21.44 23.62
CA PRO A 5 -36.08 20.77 22.83
C PRO A 5 -36.55 19.67 21.83
N VAL A 6 -35.59 19.18 21.04
CA VAL A 6 -35.37 17.81 20.45
C VAL A 6 -36.42 17.17 19.50
N GLU A 7 -35.93 16.74 18.33
CA GLU A 7 -36.10 15.42 17.66
C GLU A 7 -35.16 15.43 16.43
N GLN A 8 -34.02 14.72 16.32
CA GLN A 8 -33.70 13.27 16.30
C GLN A 8 -34.50 12.44 15.28
N MET A 9 -33.92 12.17 14.10
CA MET A 9 -34.06 10.95 13.25
C MET A 9 -32.80 10.88 12.33
N ILE A 10 -31.73 10.15 12.62
CA ILE A 10 -31.43 8.72 12.34
C ILE A 10 -32.14 8.06 11.15
N ASP A 11 -31.29 7.51 10.27
CA ASP A 11 -31.43 6.38 9.33
C ASP A 11 -32.50 6.51 8.22
N GLU A 12 -32.30 6.10 6.97
CA GLU A 12 -31.82 4.78 6.56
C GLU A 12 -31.63 4.69 5.01
N ALA A 13 -30.64 3.90 4.62
CA ALA A 13 -30.48 3.10 3.39
C ALA A 13 -31.33 3.40 2.13
N PHE A 14 -30.64 3.85 1.07
CA PHE A 14 -31.11 3.74 -0.31
C PHE A 14 -31.09 2.25 -0.76
N THR A 15 -32.22 1.57 -0.65
CA THR A 15 -32.45 0.27 -1.29
C THR A 15 -33.05 0.48 -2.68
N ALA A 16 -32.36 -0.01 -3.71
CA ALA A 16 -32.85 -0.04 -5.08
C ALA A 16 -33.98 -1.08 -5.22
N ARG A 17 -35.11 -0.68 -5.81
CA ARG A 17 -36.21 -1.58 -6.21
C ARG A 17 -36.46 -1.42 -7.71
N PRO A 18 -36.55 -2.51 -8.50
CA PRO A 18 -36.88 -2.44 -9.92
C PRO A 18 -38.41 -2.47 -10.10
N GLN A 19 -38.93 -1.60 -10.97
CA GLN A 19 -40.26 -1.78 -11.56
C GLN A 19 -40.19 -1.61 -13.07
N ASP A 20 -40.87 -2.55 -13.71
CA ASP A 20 -40.92 -2.86 -15.12
C ASP A 20 -42.26 -2.37 -15.70
N GLU A 21 -42.21 -1.85 -16.94
CA GLU A 21 -43.28 -1.64 -17.95
C GLU A 21 -44.50 -0.73 -17.60
N SER A 22 -45.05 0.16 -18.42
CA SER A 22 -45.02 0.34 -19.88
C SER A 22 -45.65 1.71 -20.32
N GLN A 23 -44.99 2.35 -21.30
CA GLN A 23 -45.50 3.12 -22.47
C GLN A 23 -46.29 4.45 -22.32
N ALA A 24 -45.69 5.55 -22.80
CA ALA A 24 -46.28 6.46 -23.79
C ALA A 24 -45.20 7.37 -24.41
N ASP A 25 -45.23 7.46 -25.75
CA ASP A 25 -44.32 8.22 -26.61
C ASP A 25 -44.15 9.70 -26.21
N THR A 26 -42.90 10.14 -26.03
CA THR A 26 -42.45 11.44 -26.55
C THR A 26 -40.99 11.31 -26.95
N ALA A 27 -40.73 11.46 -28.25
CA ALA A 27 -39.40 11.72 -28.77
C ALA A 27 -38.91 13.06 -28.20
N ALA A 28 -38.01 13.00 -27.23
CA ALA A 28 -37.21 14.14 -26.78
C ALA A 28 -35.75 13.77 -27.05
N THR A 29 -35.31 14.22 -28.21
CA THR A 29 -33.95 14.14 -28.71
C THR A 29 -32.96 14.76 -27.74
N ASN A 30 -31.78 14.15 -27.66
CA ASN A 30 -30.58 14.62 -26.96
C ASN A 30 -30.17 16.02 -27.47
N ASP A 31 -30.82 17.08 -26.99
CA ASP A 31 -30.65 18.47 -27.45
C ASP A 31 -30.27 19.41 -26.29
N ALA A 32 -29.47 18.91 -25.34
CA ALA A 32 -28.95 19.71 -24.22
C ALA A 32 -27.45 20.02 -24.35
N LEU A 33 -26.78 19.48 -25.38
CA LEU A 33 -25.33 19.63 -25.59
C LEU A 33 -24.97 20.13 -27.00
N ASP A 34 -25.96 20.47 -27.85
CA ASP A 34 -25.74 20.94 -29.23
C ASP A 34 -25.64 22.47 -29.37
N ASP A 35 -25.70 23.22 -28.25
CA ASP A 35 -25.69 24.70 -28.26
C ASP A 35 -24.31 25.32 -27.93
N VAL A 36 -23.26 24.50 -27.78
CA VAL A 36 -21.92 25.00 -27.40
C VAL A 36 -20.98 25.19 -28.59
N PHE A 37 -21.26 24.56 -29.74
CA PHE A 37 -20.31 24.51 -30.87
C PHE A 37 -20.84 24.99 -32.23
N GLY A 38 -22.05 25.54 -32.32
CA GLY A 38 -22.70 25.82 -33.60
C GLY A 38 -23.21 27.25 -33.81
N SER A 39 -22.33 28.26 -33.89
CA SER A 39 -22.69 29.58 -34.44
C SER A 39 -21.45 30.34 -34.91
N GLY A 40 -20.84 29.86 -35.99
CA GLY A 40 -19.90 30.68 -36.76
C GLY A 40 -20.66 31.82 -37.47
N PRO A 41 -20.14 33.07 -37.49
CA PRO A 41 -20.74 34.10 -38.32
C PRO A 41 -20.56 33.74 -39.81
N SER A 42 -21.67 33.69 -40.55
CA SER A 42 -21.68 33.56 -42.00
C SER A 42 -20.73 34.57 -42.64
N SER A 43 -19.73 34.06 -43.37
CA SER A 43 -18.64 34.82 -43.97
C SER A 43 -19.10 35.93 -44.94
N PRO A 44 -18.42 37.09 -45.01
CA PRO A 44 -18.27 37.83 -46.25
C PRO A 44 -17.04 37.32 -47.03
N THR A 45 -17.16 37.41 -48.35
CA THR A 45 -16.33 36.77 -49.36
C THR A 45 -15.00 37.49 -49.61
N ASN A 46 -13.91 36.71 -49.77
CA ASN A 46 -12.64 36.94 -50.48
C ASN A 46 -11.88 38.26 -50.29
N PHE A 47 -10.65 38.18 -49.74
CA PHE A 47 -9.40 38.55 -50.44
C PHE A 47 -8.21 37.82 -49.81
N ARG A 48 -7.33 37.29 -50.67
CA ARG A 48 -6.06 36.62 -50.34
C ARG A 48 -5.10 37.56 -49.63
N HIS A 49 -4.36 37.06 -48.64
CA HIS A 49 -2.93 37.29 -48.48
C HIS A 49 -2.32 36.22 -47.56
N ASP A 50 -1.24 35.59 -48.05
CA ASP A 50 -0.24 34.92 -47.19
C ASP A 50 0.22 35.90 -46.12
N ASP A 51 0.15 35.51 -44.85
CA ASP A 51 1.18 35.89 -43.88
C ASP A 51 1.21 34.87 -42.73
N GLU A 52 2.38 34.25 -42.57
CA GLU A 52 2.80 33.57 -41.36
C GLU A 52 2.88 34.60 -40.23
N SER A 53 1.79 34.83 -39.52
CA SER A 53 1.88 35.36 -38.18
C SER A 53 0.71 34.83 -37.37
N SER A 54 1.05 33.98 -36.41
CA SER A 54 0.27 33.66 -35.23
C SER A 54 -0.07 34.96 -34.49
N THR A 55 -1.02 35.74 -34.98
CA THR A 55 -1.58 36.87 -34.23
C THR A 55 -2.48 36.27 -33.16
N SER A 56 -1.86 35.87 -32.04
CA SER A 56 -2.56 35.58 -30.80
C SER A 56 -3.43 36.78 -30.48
N HIS A 57 -4.73 36.68 -30.76
CA HIS A 57 -5.64 37.74 -30.38
C HIS A 57 -5.65 37.82 -28.85
N PRO A 58 -5.73 39.01 -28.24
CA PRO A 58 -5.72 39.16 -26.77
C PRO A 58 -6.74 38.26 -26.03
N SER A 59 -7.82 37.86 -26.72
CA SER A 59 -8.81 36.87 -26.27
C SER A 59 -8.27 35.44 -26.16
N ASP A 60 -7.37 35.03 -27.07
CA ASP A 60 -6.80 33.68 -27.11
C ASP A 60 -5.80 33.46 -25.98
N ILE A 61 -5.11 34.52 -25.56
CA ILE A 61 -4.21 34.47 -24.40
C ILE A 61 -4.97 34.16 -23.11
N HIS A 62 -6.14 34.76 -22.89
CA HIS A 62 -6.98 34.46 -21.73
C HIS A 62 -7.57 33.05 -21.80
N ARG A 63 -7.99 32.62 -22.99
CA ARG A 63 -8.47 31.25 -23.20
C ARG A 63 -7.38 30.23 -22.91
N LEU A 64 -6.20 30.40 -23.50
CA LEU A 64 -5.05 29.52 -23.31
C LEU A 64 -4.58 29.50 -21.85
N GLN A 65 -4.58 30.65 -21.17
CA GLN A 65 -4.25 30.72 -19.75
C GLN A 65 -5.27 29.93 -18.90
N THR A 66 -6.56 30.03 -19.22
CA THR A 66 -7.61 29.29 -18.51
C THR A 66 -7.49 27.79 -18.77
N GLU A 67 -7.25 27.39 -20.01
CA GLU A 67 -7.00 26.00 -20.40
C GLU A 67 -5.77 25.43 -19.67
N HIS A 68 -4.64 26.14 -19.69
CA HIS A 68 -3.41 25.72 -19.02
C HIS A 68 -3.56 25.67 -17.49
N THR A 69 -4.24 26.66 -16.89
CA THR A 69 -4.50 26.68 -15.44
C THR A 69 -5.38 25.50 -15.03
N THR A 70 -6.42 25.22 -15.81
CA THR A 70 -7.35 24.12 -15.56
C THR A 70 -6.65 22.77 -15.75
N ALA A 71 -5.88 22.61 -16.83
CA ALA A 71 -5.09 21.42 -17.11
C ALA A 71 -4.05 21.19 -16.00
N GLY A 72 -3.29 22.22 -15.63
CA GLY A 72 -2.28 22.15 -14.57
C GLY A 72 -2.86 21.88 -13.19
N TYR A 73 -4.04 22.41 -12.86
CA TYR A 73 -4.74 22.06 -11.63
C TYR A 73 -5.15 20.58 -11.61
N ARG A 74 -5.72 20.08 -12.71
CA ARG A 74 -6.11 18.66 -12.82
C ARG A 74 -4.91 17.72 -12.76
N GLU A 75 -3.81 18.10 -13.43
CA GLU A 75 -2.54 17.38 -13.39
C GLU A 75 -1.96 17.40 -11.96
N GLY A 76 -1.90 18.55 -11.31
CA GLY A 76 -1.40 18.69 -9.95
C GLY A 76 -2.17 17.84 -8.93
N ILE A 77 -3.50 17.77 -9.03
CA ILE A 77 -4.32 16.89 -8.19
C ILE A 77 -4.03 15.41 -8.48
N THR A 78 -3.88 15.04 -9.75
CA THR A 78 -3.56 13.67 -10.16
C THR A 78 -2.20 13.23 -9.61
N VAL A 79 -1.16 14.03 -9.86
CA VAL A 79 0.21 13.78 -9.40
C VAL A 79 0.29 13.72 -7.87
N SER A 80 -0.41 14.62 -7.17
CA SER A 80 -0.39 14.63 -5.69
C SER A 80 -1.01 13.36 -5.10
N LYS A 81 -2.13 12.89 -5.68
CA LYS A 81 -2.78 11.65 -5.25
C LYS A 81 -1.90 10.43 -5.49
N GLU A 82 -1.33 10.32 -6.69
CA GLU A 82 -0.44 9.22 -7.06
C GLU A 82 0.82 9.20 -6.18
N SER A 83 1.45 10.36 -5.96
CA SER A 83 2.65 10.47 -5.12
C SER A 83 2.40 10.03 -3.68
N SER A 84 1.27 10.41 -3.08
CA SER A 84 0.93 9.99 -1.71
C SER A 84 0.66 8.49 -1.59
N LEU A 85 0.01 7.91 -2.60
CA LEU A 85 -0.34 6.49 -2.63
C LEU A 85 0.90 5.61 -2.82
N GLN A 86 1.82 6.00 -3.71
CA GLN A 86 3.03 5.23 -3.96
C GLN A 86 3.96 5.24 -2.75
N ALA A 87 4.14 6.40 -2.10
CA ALA A 87 4.97 6.49 -0.90
C ALA A 87 4.46 5.58 0.23
N GLY A 88 3.14 5.57 0.48
CA GLY A 88 2.54 4.68 1.46
C GLY A 88 2.65 3.20 1.09
N PHE A 89 2.52 2.87 -0.20
CA PHE A 89 2.72 1.50 -0.67
C PHE A 89 4.16 1.03 -0.48
N ASP A 90 5.14 1.85 -0.86
CA ASP A 90 6.57 1.49 -0.76
C ASP A 90 6.98 1.27 0.71
N GLU A 91 6.49 2.12 1.62
CA GLU A 91 6.69 1.98 3.06
C GLU A 91 6.05 0.68 3.58
N GLY A 92 4.75 0.48 3.32
CA GLY A 92 4.02 -0.72 3.75
C GLY A 92 4.59 -2.02 3.15
N PHE A 93 5.03 -1.98 1.89
CA PHE A 93 5.65 -3.12 1.23
C PHE A 93 6.99 -3.48 1.87
N SER A 94 7.85 -2.48 2.11
CA SER A 94 9.16 -2.72 2.73
C SER A 94 9.05 -3.28 4.16
N LEU A 95 8.10 -2.77 4.95
CA LEU A 95 7.78 -3.27 6.28
C LEU A 95 7.15 -4.67 6.24
N GLY A 96 6.19 -4.91 5.36
CA GLY A 96 5.60 -6.23 5.16
C GLY A 96 6.65 -7.26 4.73
N ALA A 97 7.60 -6.85 3.87
CA ALA A 97 8.71 -7.68 3.43
C ALA A 97 9.68 -8.01 4.58
N SER A 98 9.99 -7.06 5.48
CA SER A 98 10.86 -7.35 6.62
C SER A 98 10.22 -8.36 7.59
N VAL A 99 8.93 -8.18 7.91
CA VAL A 99 8.17 -9.12 8.75
C VAL A 99 8.04 -10.49 8.08
N GLY A 100 7.67 -10.51 6.81
CA GLY A 100 7.53 -11.73 6.01
C GLY A 100 8.84 -12.48 5.86
N MET A 101 9.97 -11.78 5.69
CA MET A 101 11.31 -12.37 5.65
C MET A 101 11.62 -13.08 6.96
N ARG A 102 11.38 -12.44 8.11
CA ARG A 102 11.62 -13.08 9.42
C ARG A 102 10.74 -14.30 9.63
N ALA A 103 9.46 -14.21 9.32
CA ALA A 103 8.55 -15.34 9.41
C ALA A 103 8.99 -16.50 8.50
N GLY A 104 9.38 -16.19 7.26
CA GLY A 104 9.88 -17.17 6.28
C GLY A 104 11.16 -17.85 6.73
N GLN A 105 12.11 -17.11 7.30
CA GLN A 105 13.35 -17.67 7.88
C GLN A 105 13.06 -18.67 8.99
N ILE A 106 12.14 -18.32 9.90
CA ILE A 106 11.74 -19.21 11.01
C ILE A 106 11.07 -20.48 10.48
N LEU A 107 10.11 -20.33 9.55
CA LEU A 107 9.42 -21.48 8.95
C LEU A 107 10.38 -22.38 8.19
N GLY A 108 11.28 -21.82 7.38
CA GLY A 108 12.29 -22.58 6.64
C GLY A 108 13.25 -23.34 7.56
N LEU A 109 13.65 -22.72 8.68
CA LEU A 109 14.47 -23.38 9.68
C LEU A 109 13.73 -24.57 10.34
N LEU A 110 12.49 -24.38 10.76
CA LEU A 110 11.68 -25.46 11.35
C LEU A 110 11.38 -26.58 10.35
N GLU A 111 11.16 -26.24 9.08
CA GLU A 111 11.01 -27.19 7.97
C GLU A 111 12.28 -28.02 7.77
N GLY A 112 13.45 -27.37 7.74
CA GLY A 112 14.75 -28.04 7.64
C GLY A 112 15.00 -29.01 8.81
N ILE A 113 14.65 -28.59 10.03
CA ILE A 113 14.75 -29.45 11.23
C ILE A 113 13.81 -30.64 11.11
N ASN A 114 12.54 -30.41 10.72
CA ASN A 114 11.56 -31.48 10.59
C ASN A 114 12.00 -32.54 9.57
N GLU A 115 12.55 -32.10 8.44
CA GLU A 115 13.05 -33.00 7.40
C GLU A 115 14.29 -33.78 7.87
N ALA A 116 15.22 -33.12 8.59
CA ALA A 116 16.40 -33.79 9.15
C ALA A 116 16.04 -34.85 10.20
N VAL A 117 14.99 -34.63 10.99
CA VAL A 117 14.56 -35.53 12.07
C VAL A 117 13.75 -36.73 11.56
N ARG A 118 13.12 -36.62 10.37
CA ARG A 118 12.29 -37.68 9.75
C ARG A 118 12.96 -39.06 9.76
N GLY A 119 14.28 -39.13 9.55
CA GLY A 119 15.03 -40.39 9.50
C GLY A 119 15.65 -40.85 10.82
N LEU A 120 15.59 -40.03 11.88
CA LEU A 120 16.28 -40.28 13.15
C LEU A 120 15.35 -40.91 14.20
N ASN A 121 14.19 -40.31 14.43
CA ASN A 121 13.24 -40.75 15.45
C ASN A 121 11.80 -40.32 15.13
N GLU A 122 10.88 -41.28 15.07
CA GLU A 122 9.46 -41.04 14.80
C GLU A 122 8.80 -40.15 15.86
N ALA A 123 9.18 -40.32 17.14
CA ALA A 123 8.61 -39.53 18.23
C ALA A 123 9.01 -38.06 18.16
N ASP A 124 10.23 -37.75 17.71
CA ASP A 124 10.67 -36.37 17.55
C ASP A 124 10.16 -35.77 16.25
N PHE A 125 10.05 -36.57 15.18
CA PHE A 125 9.42 -36.16 13.92
C PHE A 125 7.96 -35.74 14.10
N SER A 126 7.18 -36.49 14.89
CA SER A 126 5.79 -36.12 15.23
C SER A 126 5.74 -34.77 15.96
N LYS A 127 6.62 -34.55 16.94
CA LYS A 127 6.68 -33.29 17.68
C LYS A 127 7.08 -32.10 16.80
N THR A 128 8.11 -32.26 15.97
CA THR A 128 8.57 -31.20 15.06
C THR A 128 7.53 -30.89 14.00
N THR A 129 6.78 -31.90 13.54
CA THR A 129 5.67 -31.71 12.61
C THR A 129 4.52 -30.92 13.24
N GLU A 130 4.16 -31.20 14.50
CA GLU A 130 3.16 -30.43 15.24
C GLU A 130 3.59 -28.98 15.46
N LEU A 131 4.86 -28.76 15.86
CA LEU A 131 5.43 -27.42 16.02
C LEU A 131 5.41 -26.63 14.71
N LEU A 132 5.78 -27.26 13.59
CA LEU A 132 5.76 -26.65 12.28
C LEU A 132 4.35 -26.27 11.85
N LYS A 133 3.37 -27.15 12.11
CA LYS A 133 1.96 -26.85 11.83
C LYS A 133 1.48 -25.62 12.61
N GLN A 134 1.77 -25.56 13.91
CA GLN A 134 1.44 -24.40 14.75
C GLN A 134 2.14 -23.12 14.26
N ALA A 135 3.42 -23.23 13.88
CA ALA A 135 4.18 -22.10 13.34
C ALA A 135 3.57 -21.58 12.04
N ARG A 136 3.14 -22.46 11.12
CA ARG A 136 2.47 -22.07 9.87
C ARG A 136 1.13 -21.38 10.10
N GLU A 137 0.36 -21.82 11.08
CA GLU A 137 -0.92 -21.22 11.41
C GLU A 137 -0.71 -19.82 12.04
N GLU A 138 0.16 -19.69 13.04
CA GLU A 138 0.41 -18.42 13.73
C GLU A 138 1.21 -17.41 12.88
N LEU A 139 2.23 -17.84 12.14
CA LEU A 139 3.04 -16.97 11.27
C LEU A 139 2.43 -16.81 9.87
N SER A 140 1.17 -17.21 9.68
CA SER A 140 0.43 -16.91 8.45
C SER A 140 0.23 -15.40 8.30
N THR A 141 -0.04 -14.93 7.08
CA THR A 141 -0.37 -13.52 6.84
C THR A 141 -1.59 -13.07 7.67
N GLN A 142 -2.54 -13.97 7.91
CA GLN A 142 -3.71 -13.72 8.75
C GLN A 142 -3.36 -13.57 10.23
N GLY A 143 -2.32 -14.25 10.72
CA GLY A 143 -1.86 -14.14 12.11
C GLY A 143 -0.87 -13.00 12.36
N LEU A 144 -0.03 -12.67 11.37
CA LEU A 144 0.95 -11.59 11.48
C LEU A 144 0.33 -10.20 11.29
N PHE A 145 -0.67 -10.08 10.43
CA PHE A 145 -1.28 -8.79 10.09
C PHE A 145 -2.67 -8.64 10.72
N THR A 146 -2.79 -9.00 12.00
CA THR A 146 -4.04 -8.82 12.74
C THR A 146 -4.20 -7.38 13.25
N PRO A 147 -5.45 -6.92 13.45
CA PRO A 147 -5.71 -5.62 14.06
C PRO A 147 -5.26 -5.54 15.53
N GLU A 148 -4.85 -6.65 16.16
CA GLU A 148 -4.23 -6.59 17.50
C GLU A 148 -2.84 -5.95 17.45
N TYR A 149 -2.06 -6.21 16.41
CA TYR A 149 -0.68 -5.71 16.27
C TYR A 149 -0.57 -4.45 15.42
N TRP A 150 -1.54 -4.23 14.53
CA TRP A 150 -1.55 -3.15 13.56
C TRP A 150 -2.76 -2.22 13.73
N SER A 151 -2.54 -0.92 13.51
CA SER A 151 -3.58 0.11 13.44
C SER A 151 -4.09 0.28 12.01
N GLU A 152 -5.26 0.91 11.84
CA GLU A 152 -5.83 1.21 10.51
C GLU A 152 -4.93 2.12 9.68
N ASP A 153 -4.10 2.94 10.35
CA ASP A 153 -3.12 3.83 9.72
C ASP A 153 -1.83 3.10 9.26
N GLY A 154 -1.72 1.78 9.42
CA GLY A 154 -0.51 1.00 9.07
C GLY A 154 0.60 1.03 10.12
N ASN A 155 0.42 1.75 11.22
CA ASN A 155 1.37 1.79 12.34
C ASN A 155 1.24 0.56 13.26
N TRP A 156 2.35 0.14 13.87
CA TRP A 156 2.37 -0.96 14.84
C TRP A 156 1.97 -0.50 16.26
N LYS A 157 1.38 -1.40 17.03
CA LYS A 157 0.87 -1.16 18.39
C LYS A 157 1.80 -1.62 19.53
N TYR A 158 2.89 -2.31 19.20
CA TYR A 158 3.82 -2.90 20.16
C TYR A 158 5.09 -2.07 20.34
N GLU A 159 5.80 -2.28 21.44
CA GLU A 159 7.04 -1.56 21.73
C GLU A 159 8.21 -2.12 20.93
N VAL A 160 8.91 -1.24 20.21
CA VAL A 160 10.09 -1.57 19.41
C VAL A 160 11.28 -0.83 19.98
N THR A 161 12.25 -1.57 20.50
CA THR A 161 13.53 -1.02 20.94
C THR A 161 14.51 -1.03 19.76
N PRO A 162 15.09 0.12 19.36
CA PRO A 162 16.09 0.13 18.30
C PRO A 162 17.31 -0.70 18.72
N ALA A 163 17.95 -1.36 17.76
CA ALA A 163 19.17 -2.12 18.04
C ALA A 163 20.27 -1.19 18.58
N SER A 164 20.79 -1.54 19.78
CA SER A 164 21.93 -0.95 20.52
C SER A 164 22.60 0.29 19.89
N GLY A 165 21.98 1.47 20.06
CA GLY A 165 22.62 2.77 19.83
C GLY A 165 22.22 3.51 18.55
N ALA A 166 21.31 2.97 17.74
CA ALA A 166 20.70 3.74 16.65
C ALA A 166 19.68 4.76 17.18
N GLU A 167 19.70 5.99 16.65
CA GLU A 167 18.72 7.03 16.99
C GLU A 167 17.34 6.76 16.36
N GLU A 168 17.28 5.93 15.32
CA GLU A 168 16.08 5.70 14.53
C GLU A 168 15.75 4.20 14.41
N VAL A 169 14.46 3.87 14.55
CA VAL A 169 13.93 2.50 14.43
C VAL A 169 13.90 2.10 12.96
N VAL A 170 14.51 0.96 12.65
CA VAL A 170 14.51 0.37 11.29
C VAL A 170 13.41 -0.69 11.19
N PHE A 171 12.87 -0.94 10.00
CA PHE A 171 11.84 -1.97 9.77
C PHE A 171 12.28 -3.40 10.16
N SER A 172 13.59 -3.67 10.22
CA SER A 172 14.10 -4.93 10.78
C SER A 172 13.82 -5.05 12.27
N ASP A 173 13.99 -3.95 13.02
CA ASP A 173 13.75 -3.92 14.47
C ASP A 173 12.26 -4.11 14.76
N VAL A 174 11.40 -3.51 13.92
CA VAL A 174 9.94 -3.70 14.00
C VAL A 174 9.58 -5.17 13.76
N ALA A 175 10.16 -5.81 12.75
CA ALA A 175 9.94 -7.23 12.48
C ALA A 175 10.41 -8.12 13.65
N ASP A 176 11.56 -7.83 14.23
CA ASP A 176 12.13 -8.60 15.36
C ASP A 176 11.35 -8.39 16.66
N ALA A 177 10.73 -7.21 16.83
CA ALA A 177 9.87 -6.89 17.96
C ALA A 177 8.45 -7.47 17.85
N HIS A 178 8.03 -7.92 16.67
CA HIS A 178 6.68 -8.47 16.47
C HIS A 178 6.41 -9.63 17.44
N PRO A 179 5.30 -9.63 18.21
CA PRO A 179 5.09 -10.60 19.30
C PRO A 179 5.16 -12.07 18.87
N LEU A 180 4.52 -12.42 17.75
CA LEU A 180 4.58 -13.77 17.19
C LEU A 180 5.98 -14.14 16.67
N VAL A 181 6.63 -13.27 15.90
CA VAL A 181 8.00 -13.48 15.40
C VAL A 181 8.94 -13.70 16.58
N ARG A 182 8.87 -12.87 17.62
CA ARG A 182 9.69 -13.01 18.82
C ARG A 182 9.43 -14.30 19.59
N LYS A 183 8.17 -14.72 19.71
CA LYS A 183 7.79 -16.02 20.32
C LYS A 183 8.43 -17.16 19.54
N TRP A 184 8.23 -17.20 18.23
CA TRP A 184 8.69 -18.29 17.39
C TRP A 184 10.20 -18.29 17.16
N THR A 185 10.85 -17.14 17.21
CA THR A 185 12.32 -17.03 17.20
C THR A 185 12.92 -17.77 18.40
N LYS A 186 12.37 -17.57 19.60
CA LYS A 186 12.82 -18.29 20.79
C LYS A 186 12.65 -19.80 20.67
N ILE A 187 11.48 -20.25 20.18
CA ILE A 187 11.20 -21.68 19.98
C ILE A 187 12.17 -22.27 18.93
N ALA A 188 12.43 -21.54 17.85
CA ALA A 188 13.36 -21.96 16.82
C ALA A 188 14.81 -22.03 17.35
N ASP A 189 15.24 -21.05 18.14
CA ASP A 189 16.56 -21.05 18.78
C ASP A 189 16.72 -22.22 19.77
N GLU A 190 15.67 -22.58 20.51
CA GLU A 190 15.65 -23.77 21.36
C GLU A 190 15.80 -25.07 20.56
N GLN A 191 15.14 -25.18 19.40
CA GLN A 191 15.32 -26.32 18.51
C GLN A 191 16.74 -26.36 17.93
N VAL A 192 17.27 -25.23 17.48
CA VAL A 192 18.66 -25.12 16.99
C VAL A 192 19.65 -25.57 18.06
N ALA A 193 19.47 -25.16 19.32
CA ALA A 193 20.31 -25.58 20.42
C ALA A 193 20.20 -27.08 20.73
N THR A 194 18.98 -27.62 20.66
CA THR A 194 18.70 -29.06 20.87
C THR A 194 19.42 -29.93 19.84
N TRP A 195 19.37 -29.52 18.56
CA TRP A 195 19.97 -30.25 17.44
C TRP A 195 21.40 -29.83 17.13
N LYS A 196 21.97 -28.87 17.89
CA LYS A 196 23.31 -28.30 17.71
C LYS A 196 23.57 -27.84 16.27
N ILE A 197 22.59 -27.17 15.68
CA ILE A 197 22.68 -26.70 14.30
C ILE A 197 23.60 -25.48 14.25
N ASP A 198 24.61 -25.53 13.40
CA ASP A 198 25.48 -24.38 13.15
C ASP A 198 24.82 -23.43 12.17
N ARG A 199 24.39 -22.26 12.67
CA ARG A 199 23.77 -21.22 11.85
C ARG A 199 24.77 -20.48 10.98
N GLY A 200 26.06 -20.49 11.33
CA GLY A 200 27.10 -19.81 10.56
C GLY A 200 27.27 -20.38 9.15
N ILE A 201 26.87 -21.62 8.92
CA ILE A 201 26.86 -22.25 7.58
C ILE A 201 25.82 -21.60 6.67
N LEU A 202 24.72 -21.08 7.23
CA LEU A 202 23.65 -20.44 6.46
C LEU A 202 23.97 -18.98 6.11
N ASP A 203 24.85 -18.34 6.88
CA ASP A 203 25.23 -16.93 6.72
C ASP A 203 26.37 -16.73 5.71
N ASP A 204 26.97 -17.81 5.18
CA ASP A 204 28.03 -17.73 4.17
C ASP A 204 27.44 -17.28 2.83
N GLU A 205 27.74 -16.03 2.45
CA GLU A 205 27.24 -15.24 1.31
C GLU A 205 27.48 -15.88 -0.09
N THR A 206 26.94 -17.07 -0.35
CA THR A 206 26.97 -17.71 -1.67
C THR A 206 25.69 -17.50 -2.47
N GLY A 207 24.77 -16.67 -1.96
CA GLY A 207 23.80 -16.02 -2.82
C GLY A 207 24.50 -14.89 -3.55
N VAL A 208 24.89 -15.09 -4.82
CA VAL A 208 25.16 -13.97 -5.73
C VAL A 208 23.93 -13.08 -5.64
N ARG A 209 24.02 -11.99 -4.86
CA ARG A 209 23.06 -10.90 -4.93
C ARG A 209 23.11 -10.51 -6.39
N LEU A 210 22.03 -10.75 -7.12
CA LEU A 210 21.88 -10.26 -8.48
C LEU A 210 21.98 -8.74 -8.34
N GLU A 211 23.20 -8.22 -8.49
CA GLU A 211 23.50 -6.83 -8.79
C GLU A 211 22.67 -6.52 -10.02
N ARG A 212 21.45 -6.04 -9.78
CA ARG A 212 20.64 -5.43 -10.81
C ARG A 212 21.32 -4.07 -11.01
N ASP A 213 22.19 -4.01 -12.01
CA ASP A 213 22.77 -2.78 -12.54
C ASP A 213 21.63 -1.82 -12.93
N GLU A 214 21.16 -1.00 -11.98
CA GLU A 214 20.42 0.25 -12.18
C GLU A 214 20.50 1.00 -10.84
N PRO A 215 21.06 2.23 -10.79
CA PRO A 215 21.18 2.98 -9.55
C PRO A 215 19.81 3.55 -9.16
N LEU A 216 18.97 2.72 -8.53
CA LEU A 216 17.85 3.21 -7.73
C LEU A 216 18.48 3.97 -6.56
N GLY A 217 18.27 5.29 -6.58
CA GLY A 217 18.90 6.23 -5.67
C GLY A 217 18.89 5.76 -4.22
N SER A 218 20.10 5.65 -3.67
CA SER A 218 20.43 5.75 -2.25
C SER A 218 19.33 5.30 -1.28
N GLY A 219 19.33 4.00 -0.97
CA GLY A 219 18.71 3.48 0.24
C GLY A 219 19.40 4.08 1.48
N ALA A 220 19.00 5.31 1.83
CA ALA A 220 19.12 5.76 3.21
C ALA A 220 18.26 4.82 4.05
N ALA A 221 18.78 4.37 5.20
CA ALA A 221 18.00 3.64 6.19
C ALA A 221 16.65 4.36 6.36
N LEU A 222 15.58 3.71 5.90
CA LEU A 222 14.25 4.31 5.94
C LEU A 222 13.77 4.21 7.37
N THR A 223 13.79 5.36 8.00
CA THR A 223 13.59 5.49 9.43
C THR A 223 12.16 5.84 9.72
N ALA A 224 11.61 5.14 10.71
CA ALA A 224 10.25 5.31 11.18
C ALA A 224 10.06 6.75 11.68
N LYS A 225 9.53 7.64 10.83
CA LYS A 225 9.31 9.02 11.21
C LYS A 225 8.15 9.08 12.20
N LYS A 226 8.47 9.54 13.41
CA LYS A 226 7.55 9.92 14.48
C LYS A 226 6.40 10.78 13.92
N PRO A 227 5.13 10.59 14.35
CA PRO A 227 4.03 11.43 13.91
C PRO A 227 4.31 12.90 14.27
N LEU A 228 4.18 13.79 13.28
CA LEU A 228 4.26 15.24 13.47
C LEU A 228 3.13 15.69 14.38
N ASP A 229 3.46 16.27 15.54
CA ASP A 229 2.55 17.15 16.27
C ASP A 229 2.30 18.39 15.41
N TRP A 230 1.04 18.61 15.02
CA TRP A 230 0.53 19.86 14.49
C TRP A 230 -0.36 20.53 15.53
#